data_AF-A0A0A9YKW6-F1
#
_entry.id   AF-A0A0A9YKW6-F1
#
_cell.length_a   1.000
_cell.length_b   1.000
_cell.length_c   1.000
_cell.angle_alpha   90.00
_cell.angle_beta   90.00
_cell.angle_gamma   90.00
#
_symmetry.space_group_name_H-M   'P 1'
#
loop_
_entity.id
_entity.type
_entity.pdbx_description
1 polymer ?
#
loop_
_entity_poly.entity_id
_entity_poly.type
_entity_poly.pdbx_seq_one_letter_code
_entity_poly.pdbx_strand_id
1 'polypeptide(L)'
;MQTLSIIRQNRLMLRRPSKLVRAACNILLGREKKQFGNELRLVILLGNTLEEYQSNLLADLDVFVIHSYGCMEAGGLVASDVDVPNRFKALPGVEIRVVNDRNEIVAPGDMGELLV
;
A
#
# COMPACT_ATOMS: atom_id res chain seq x y z
N MET A 1 7.32 -18.47 -7.14
CA MET A 1 8.20 -18.15 -5.99
C MET A 1 8.09 -16.69 -5.51
N GLN A 2 7.00 -15.95 -5.82
CA GLN A 2 6.79 -14.55 -5.41
C GLN A 2 5.66 -14.37 -4.37
N THR A 3 4.72 -15.31 -4.27
CA THR A 3 3.59 -15.20 -3.33
C THR A 3 4.02 -15.33 -1.87
N LEU A 4 5.06 -16.12 -1.59
CA LEU A 4 5.63 -16.28 -0.26
C LEU A 4 6.44 -15.05 0.20
N SER A 5 7.06 -14.28 -0.70
CA SER A 5 7.77 -13.06 -0.34
C SER A 5 6.81 -11.92 -0.02
N ILE A 6 5.70 -11.81 -0.75
CA ILE A 6 4.64 -10.81 -0.51
C ILE A 6 3.92 -11.08 0.82
N ILE A 7 3.53 -12.34 1.08
CA ILE A 7 2.94 -12.73 2.37
C ILE A 7 3.93 -12.49 3.53
N ARG A 8 5.25 -12.62 3.28
CA ARG A 8 6.30 -12.35 4.28
C ARG A 8 6.55 -10.86 4.50
N GLN A 9 6.50 -10.02 3.47
CA GLN A 9 6.57 -8.55 3.56
C GLN A 9 5.37 -7.98 4.33
N ASN A 10 4.16 -8.51 4.10
CA ASN A 10 2.96 -8.08 4.86
C ASN A 10 3.02 -8.52 6.31
N ARG A 11 3.50 -9.75 6.55
CA ARG A 11 3.75 -10.24 7.90
C ARG A 11 4.83 -9.44 8.64
N LEU A 12 5.79 -8.86 7.92
CA LEU A 12 6.85 -8.01 8.48
C LEU A 12 6.34 -6.59 8.77
N MET A 13 5.44 -6.03 7.97
CA MET A 13 4.81 -4.73 8.27
C MET A 13 3.75 -4.81 9.38
N LEU A 14 3.06 -5.95 9.53
CA LEU A 14 2.09 -6.17 10.61
C LEU A 14 2.71 -6.67 11.93
N ARG A 15 3.91 -7.26 11.90
CA ARG A 15 4.67 -7.60 13.12
C ARG A 15 5.64 -6.48 13.41
N ARG A 16 5.41 -5.76 14.52
CA ARG A 16 6.37 -4.79 15.09
C ARG A 16 7.81 -5.27 14.86
N PRO A 17 8.68 -4.47 14.22
CA PRO A 17 10.06 -4.86 13.98
C PRO A 17 10.73 -5.26 15.30
N SER A 18 11.63 -6.24 15.25
CA SER A 18 12.29 -6.78 16.44
C SER A 18 13.00 -5.65 17.20
N LYS A 19 13.13 -5.77 18.53
CA LYS A 19 13.70 -4.70 19.38
C LYS A 19 15.07 -4.22 18.88
N LEU A 20 15.88 -5.13 18.34
CA LEU A 20 17.20 -4.82 17.77
C LEU A 20 17.11 -4.02 16.47
N VAL A 21 16.22 -4.39 15.55
CA VAL A 21 16.02 -3.66 14.29
C VAL A 21 15.46 -2.27 14.59
N ARG A 22 14.47 -2.16 15.48
CA ARG A 22 13.97 -0.86 15.95
C ARG A 22 15.05 0.01 16.57
N ALA A 23 15.93 -0.57 17.39
CA ALA A 23 17.04 0.17 17.99
C ALA A 23 18.03 0.64 16.91
N ALA A 24 18.41 -0.21 15.97
CA ALA A 24 19.30 0.12 14.87
C ALA A 24 18.71 1.23 13.96
N CYS A 25 17.44 1.09 13.56
CA CYS A 25 16.72 2.09 12.77
C CYS A 25 16.55 3.41 13.55
N ASN A 26 16.27 3.37 14.85
CA ASN A 26 16.22 4.58 15.66
C ASN A 26 17.59 5.25 15.84
N ILE A 27 18.69 4.49 15.86
CA ILE A 27 20.04 5.05 15.94
C ILE A 27 20.44 5.68 14.60
N LEU A 28 20.17 5.00 13.49
CA LEU A 28 20.57 5.44 12.14
C LEU A 28 19.63 6.50 11.58
N LEU A 29 18.32 6.29 11.69
CA LEU A 29 17.27 7.09 11.04
C LEU A 29 16.38 7.84 12.04
N GLY A 30 16.65 7.73 13.35
CA GLY A 30 15.82 8.37 14.37
C GLY A 30 15.85 9.90 14.32
N ARG A 31 16.86 10.51 13.69
CA ARG A 31 16.91 11.96 13.45
C ARG A 31 15.89 12.39 12.39
N GLU A 32 15.78 11.64 11.29
CA GLU A 32 14.75 11.88 10.27
C GLU A 32 13.36 11.56 10.82
N LYS A 33 13.21 10.46 11.55
CA LYS A 33 11.94 10.13 12.23
C LYS A 33 11.47 11.21 13.20
N LYS A 34 12.39 11.88 13.90
CA LYS A 34 12.09 13.01 14.77
C LYS A 34 11.57 14.23 14.01
N GLN A 35 11.99 14.44 12.75
CA GLN A 35 11.41 15.50 11.91
C GLN A 35 9.93 15.26 11.63
N PHE A 36 9.52 13.98 11.54
CA PHE A 36 8.11 13.56 11.43
C PHE A 36 7.43 13.34 12.79
N GLY A 37 8.01 13.86 13.88
CA GLY A 37 7.37 13.94 15.19
C GLY A 37 7.33 12.66 16.02
N ASN A 38 8.05 11.58 15.67
CA ASN A 38 7.97 10.25 16.32
C ASN A 38 6.58 9.57 16.32
N GLU A 39 5.54 10.29 15.91
CA GLU A 39 4.13 9.89 15.93
C GLU A 39 3.63 9.46 14.55
N LEU A 40 4.36 9.76 13.47
CA LEU A 40 3.98 9.28 12.14
C LEU A 40 4.00 7.75 12.11
N ARG A 41 2.83 7.14 11.89
CA ARG A 41 2.61 5.69 11.79
C ARG A 41 2.05 5.24 10.46
N LEU A 42 1.44 6.14 9.71
CA LEU A 42 0.66 5.83 8.53
C LEU A 42 0.87 6.90 7.46
N VAL A 43 1.07 6.45 6.23
CA VAL A 43 1.07 7.27 5.02
C VAL A 43 0.09 6.64 4.04
N ILE A 44 -0.84 7.44 3.53
CA ILE A 44 -1.77 7.04 2.47
C ILE A 44 -1.31 7.71 1.18
N LEU A 45 -1.05 6.91 0.16
CA LEU A 45 -0.58 7.38 -1.14
C LEU A 45 -1.65 7.20 -2.19
N LEU A 46 -1.88 8.25 -2.98
CA LEU A 46 -2.86 8.26 -4.06
C LEU A 46 -2.16 8.54 -5.39
N GLY A 47 -2.57 7.84 -6.44
CA GLY A 47 -2.18 8.15 -7.83
C GLY A 47 -0.77 7.73 -8.25
N ASN A 48 0.15 7.49 -7.30
CA ASN A 48 1.51 7.04 -7.56
C ASN A 48 1.87 5.82 -6.69
N THR A 49 2.74 4.98 -7.23
CA THR A 49 3.40 3.89 -6.49
C THR A 49 4.76 4.35 -6.00
N LEU A 50 5.14 3.94 -4.79
CA LEU A 50 6.52 4.12 -4.33
C LEU A 50 7.46 3.17 -5.07
N GLU A 51 8.69 3.63 -5.24
CA GLU A 51 9.79 2.73 -5.57
C GLU A 51 10.11 1.80 -4.39
N GLU A 52 10.74 0.66 -4.66
CA GLU A 52 11.04 -0.36 -3.65
C GLU A 52 11.89 0.21 -2.50
N TYR A 53 12.89 1.05 -2.81
CA TYR A 53 13.75 1.64 -1.79
C TYR A 53 12.99 2.61 -0.85
N GLN A 54 12.00 3.34 -1.37
CA GLN A 54 11.18 4.27 -0.60
C GLN A 54 10.25 3.51 0.34
N SER A 55 9.66 2.43 -0.16
CA SER A 55 8.81 1.54 0.64
C SER A 55 9.61 0.88 1.77
N ASN A 56 10.83 0.42 1.48
CA ASN A 56 11.73 -0.17 2.48
C ASN A 56 12.15 0.84 3.55
N LEU A 57 12.47 2.08 3.15
CA LEU A 57 12.79 3.15 4.10
C LEU A 57 11.64 3.44 5.06
N LEU A 58 10.41 3.54 4.57
CA LEU A 58 9.24 3.78 5.42
C LEU A 58 8.96 2.60 6.36
N ALA A 59 9.15 1.37 5.88
CA ALA A 59 9.05 0.18 6.72
C ALA A 59 10.12 0.17 7.84
N ASP A 60 11.37 0.52 7.53
CA ASP A 60 12.46 0.64 8.51
C ASP A 60 12.18 1.75 9.54
N LEU A 61 11.48 2.80 9.13
CA LEU A 61 11.00 3.86 10.00
C LEU A 61 9.75 3.46 10.82
N ASP A 62 9.24 2.24 10.69
CA ASP A 62 8.00 1.76 11.35
C ASP A 62 6.78 2.63 10.96
N VAL A 63 6.76 3.06 9.69
CA VAL A 63 5.67 3.80 9.05
C VAL A 63 4.97 2.87 8.07
N PHE A 64 3.68 2.64 8.28
CA PHE A 64 2.85 1.84 7.40
C PHE A 64 2.44 2.65 6.17
N VAL A 65 2.56 2.06 4.99
CA VAL A 65 2.16 2.71 3.74
C VAL A 65 0.95 1.98 3.18
N ILE A 66 -0.09 2.74 2.84
CA ILE A 66 -1.28 2.26 2.15
C ILE A 66 -1.32 2.94 0.78
N HIS A 67 -1.28 2.15 -0.29
CA HIS A 67 -1.59 2.66 -1.61
C HIS A 67 -3.10 2.64 -1.80
N SER A 68 -3.60 3.74 -2.35
CA SER A 68 -5.01 3.93 -2.61
C SER A 68 -5.21 4.50 -4.01
N TYR A 69 -6.32 4.13 -4.62
CA TYR A 69 -6.75 4.65 -5.90
C TYR A 69 -8.04 5.43 -5.71
N GLY A 70 -8.19 6.49 -6.49
CA GLY A 70 -9.33 7.38 -6.42
C GLY A 70 -9.37 8.33 -7.61
N CYS A 71 -10.55 8.79 -7.93
CA CYS A 71 -10.82 9.79 -8.96
C CYS A 71 -11.90 10.75 -8.46
N MET A 72 -11.95 11.96 -9.02
CA MET A 72 -12.90 12.98 -8.56
C MET A 72 -14.34 12.60 -8.95
N GLU A 73 -14.49 11.93 -10.07
CA GLU A 73 -15.75 11.46 -10.67
C GLU A 73 -16.48 10.46 -9.77
N ALA A 74 -15.72 9.65 -9.02
CA ALA A 74 -16.25 8.69 -8.05
C ALA A 74 -16.33 9.25 -6.61
N GLY A 75 -16.13 10.56 -6.43
CA GLY A 75 -16.19 11.21 -5.11
C GLY A 75 -14.95 11.00 -4.24
N GLY A 76 -13.81 10.59 -4.82
CA GLY A 76 -12.53 10.47 -4.12
C GLY A 76 -11.98 9.05 -4.13
N LEU A 77 -11.69 8.51 -2.94
CA LEU A 77 -11.07 7.20 -2.77
C LEU A 77 -12.04 6.07 -3.08
N VAL A 78 -11.60 5.11 -3.91
CA VAL A 78 -12.43 3.98 -4.38
C VAL A 78 -11.84 2.62 -4.04
N ALA A 79 -10.50 2.51 -3.96
CA ALA A 79 -9.83 1.25 -3.65
C ALA A 79 -8.55 1.47 -2.84
N SER A 80 -8.13 0.45 -2.08
CA SER A 80 -6.86 0.45 -1.35
C SER A 80 -6.23 -0.94 -1.28
N ASP A 81 -4.91 -1.01 -1.06
CA ASP A 81 -4.15 -2.25 -0.92
C ASP A 81 -3.86 -2.63 0.55
N VAL A 82 -4.64 -2.07 1.49
CA VAL A 82 -4.43 -2.20 2.95
C VAL A 82 -4.28 -3.64 3.45
N ASP A 83 -4.96 -4.59 2.81
CA ASP A 83 -4.90 -6.01 3.18
C ASP A 83 -3.65 -6.71 2.61
N VAL A 84 -3.33 -6.39 1.35
CA VAL A 84 -2.24 -7.03 0.60
C VAL A 84 -1.65 -5.98 -0.36
N PRO A 85 -0.39 -5.56 -0.18
CA PRO A 85 0.30 -4.61 -1.02
C PRO A 85 0.22 -4.99 -2.49
N ASN A 86 0.03 -3.95 -3.32
CA ASN A 86 -0.18 -4.07 -4.76
C ASN A 86 -1.41 -4.91 -5.15
N ARG A 87 -2.31 -5.21 -4.22
CA ARG A 87 -3.61 -5.84 -4.51
C ARG A 87 -4.73 -4.96 -3.98
N PHE A 88 -5.12 -4.01 -4.81
CA PHE A 88 -6.23 -3.12 -4.53
C PHE A 88 -7.52 -3.92 -4.36
N LYS A 89 -8.28 -3.53 -3.34
CA LYS A 89 -9.66 -3.93 -3.14
C LYS A 89 -10.53 -2.69 -3.10
N ALA A 90 -11.73 -2.80 -3.65
CA ALA A 90 -12.75 -1.77 -3.53
C ALA A 90 -13.02 -1.46 -2.05
N LEU A 91 -13.21 -0.19 -1.73
CA LEU A 91 -13.60 0.25 -0.40
C LEU A 91 -15.05 -0.18 -0.10
N PRO A 92 -15.43 -0.31 1.18
CA PRO A 92 -16.80 -0.65 1.56
C PRO A 92 -17.81 0.31 0.92
N GLY A 93 -18.80 -0.24 0.23
CA GLY A 93 -19.85 0.54 -0.45
C GLY A 93 -19.53 0.94 -1.89
N VAL A 94 -18.34 0.59 -2.40
CA VAL A 94 -17.94 0.81 -3.80
C VAL A 94 -17.91 -0.53 -4.53
N GLU A 95 -18.44 -0.55 -5.76
CA GLU A 95 -18.29 -1.69 -6.68
C GLU A 95 -17.26 -1.30 -7.74
N ILE A 96 -16.32 -2.19 -8.05
CA ILE A 96 -15.35 -1.97 -9.13
C ILE A 96 -15.45 -3.14 -10.09
N ARG A 97 -15.55 -2.82 -11.38
CA ARG A 97 -15.57 -3.80 -12.48
C ARG A 97 -14.45 -3.48 -13.46
N VAL A 98 -13.85 -4.54 -14.01
CA VAL A 98 -12.91 -4.41 -15.12
C VAL A 98 -13.61 -4.94 -16.37
N VAL A 99 -13.72 -4.10 -17.40
CA VAL A 99 -14.48 -4.41 -18.62
C VAL A 99 -13.64 -4.27 -19.88
N ASN A 100 -14.00 -5.00 -20.93
CA ASN A 100 -13.42 -4.84 -22.27
C ASN A 100 -14.12 -3.70 -23.05
N ASP A 101 -13.73 -3.53 -24.31
CA ASP A 101 -14.31 -2.57 -25.27
C ASP A 101 -15.79 -2.80 -25.59
N ARG A 102 -16.34 -3.96 -25.21
CA ARG A 102 -17.75 -4.34 -25.35
C ARG A 102 -18.54 -4.22 -24.04
N ASN A 103 -17.97 -3.64 -22.99
CA ASN A 103 -18.54 -3.56 -21.65
C ASN A 103 -18.79 -4.93 -20.97
N GLU A 104 -18.08 -5.98 -21.38
CA GLU A 104 -18.16 -7.30 -20.76
C GLU A 104 -17.11 -7.41 -19.65
N ILE A 105 -17.48 -8.02 -18.52
CA ILE A 105 -16.54 -8.25 -17.40
C ILE A 105 -15.45 -9.22 -17.85
N VAL A 106 -14.19 -8.83 -17.68
CA VAL A 106 -13.04 -9.65 -18.07
C VAL A 106 -12.61 -10.62 -16.96
N ALA A 107 -11.89 -11.68 -17.32
CA ALA A 107 -11.42 -12.68 -16.37
C ALA A 107 -10.16 -12.20 -15.59
N PRO A 108 -9.85 -12.80 -14.42
CA PRO A 108 -8.64 -12.45 -13.69
C PRO A 108 -7.37 -12.66 -14.52
N GLY A 109 -6.57 -11.59 -14.66
CA GLY A 109 -5.33 -11.58 -15.44
C GLY A 109 -5.47 -10.87 -16.78
N ASP A 110 -6.70 -10.67 -17.27
CA ASP A 110 -6.96 -9.88 -18.47
C ASP A 110 -7.02 -8.38 -18.12
N MET A 111 -6.53 -7.56 -19.05
CA MET A 111 -6.55 -6.10 -18.91
C MET A 111 -7.86 -5.54 -19.47
N GLY A 112 -8.39 -4.50 -18.81
CA GLY A 112 -9.59 -3.80 -19.24
C GLY A 112 -9.71 -2.43 -18.59
N GLU A 113 -10.77 -1.70 -18.96
CA GLU A 113 -11.12 -0.42 -18.36
C GLU A 113 -11.78 -0.62 -17.00
N LEU A 114 -11.47 0.27 -16.06
CA LEU A 114 -11.97 0.22 -14.69
C LEU A 114 -13.23 1.08 -14.57
N LEU A 115 -14.36 0.45 -14.25
CA LEU A 115 -15.62 1.11 -13.93
C LEU A 115 -15.83 1.08 -12.42
N VAL A 116 -16.23 2.24 -11.87
CA VAL A 116 -16.56 2.47 -10.45
C VAL A 116 -18.01 2.89 -10.34
#